data_AF-A0A926BQK8-F1
#
_entry.id   AF-A0A926BQK8-F1
#
_cell.length_a   1.000
_cell.length_b   1.000
_cell.length_c   1.000
_cell.angle_alpha   90.00
_cell.angle_beta   90.00
_cell.angle_gamma   90.00
#
_symmetry.space_group_name_H-M   'P 1'
#
loop_
_entity.id
_entity.type
_entity.pdbx_description
1 polymer ?
#
loop_
_entity_poly.entity_id
_entity_poly.type
_entity_poly.pdbx_seq_one_letter_code
_entity_poly.pdbx_strand_id
1 'polypeptide(L)'
;MTLLNRYIGGEHKAVWAELLAGVDKDRQPIADADAEAVASETMRRVRANIETIAARLSATGYEFGVYPDGEPIPFSVATLGDTDAADDKTRAFTQLVGALPLSLRAFYRHVGGVCLAGRYGDGETWQGADALWVEPLDTDYIAEQFADWENNVAEYGAEEMGAFMFEFAPDDLHKDNISGGAPYGIELPQGAADAFVANEWHGTTFVDYLRICFRWGGFPGFAREGSMPPQIAVLRESLLPI
;
A
#
# COMPACT_ATOMS: atom_id res chain seq x y z
N MET A 1 -13.95 -20.88 16.77
CA MET A 1 -12.76 -20.04 17.03
C MET A 1 -12.88 -18.85 16.09
N THR A 2 -12.68 -17.62 16.56
CA THR A 2 -12.80 -16.42 15.72
C THR A 2 -11.66 -16.37 14.68
N LEU A 3 -11.90 -15.69 13.56
CA LEU A 3 -10.89 -15.41 12.54
C LEU A 3 -9.71 -14.66 13.14
N LEU A 4 -9.96 -13.71 14.03
CA LEU A 4 -8.90 -13.00 14.74
C LEU A 4 -8.03 -13.94 15.58
N ASN A 5 -8.62 -14.86 16.34
CA ASN A 5 -7.84 -15.79 17.17
C ASN A 5 -6.95 -16.71 16.33
N ARG A 6 -7.45 -17.16 15.18
CA ARG A 6 -6.68 -17.94 14.18
C ARG A 6 -5.55 -17.11 13.59
N TYR A 7 -5.84 -15.86 13.21
CA TYR A 7 -4.86 -14.94 12.66
C TYR A 7 -3.73 -14.69 13.66
N ILE A 8 -4.05 -14.36 14.92
CA ILE A 8 -3.06 -14.18 15.98
C ILE A 8 -2.27 -15.47 16.23
N GLY A 9 -2.93 -16.63 16.13
CA GLY A 9 -2.33 -17.96 16.26
C GLY A 9 -1.41 -18.40 15.11
N GLY A 10 -1.21 -17.57 14.08
CA GLY A 10 -0.26 -17.83 13.00
C GLY A 10 -0.88 -18.22 11.66
N GLU A 11 -2.21 -18.35 11.58
CA GLU A 11 -2.92 -18.73 10.34
C GLU A 11 -3.07 -17.54 9.36
N HIS A 12 -2.08 -16.65 9.26
CA HIS A 12 -2.19 -15.36 8.57
C HIS A 12 -2.71 -15.46 7.14
N LYS A 13 -2.04 -16.27 6.30
CA LYS A 13 -2.45 -16.47 4.90
C LYS A 13 -3.76 -17.22 4.76
N ALA A 14 -4.01 -18.21 5.62
CA ALA A 14 -5.23 -19.01 5.56
C ALA A 14 -6.47 -18.18 5.92
N VAL A 15 -6.37 -17.33 6.94
CA VAL A 15 -7.45 -16.40 7.32
C VAL A 15 -7.71 -15.39 6.22
N TRP A 16 -6.68 -14.78 5.61
CA TRP A 16 -6.87 -13.84 4.50
C TRP A 16 -7.46 -14.51 3.25
N ALA A 17 -7.08 -15.75 2.95
CA ALA A 17 -7.68 -16.52 1.86
C ALA A 17 -9.17 -16.81 2.12
N GLU A 18 -9.56 -17.08 3.36
CA GLU A 18 -10.96 -17.26 3.77
C GLU A 18 -11.76 -15.96 3.64
N LEU A 19 -11.18 -14.83 4.07
CA LEU A 19 -11.78 -13.50 3.90
C LEU A 19 -12.01 -13.13 2.43
N LEU A 20 -11.06 -13.46 1.55
CA LEU A 20 -11.18 -13.25 0.10
C LEU A 20 -12.22 -14.17 -0.55
N ALA A 21 -12.38 -15.40 -0.06
CA ALA A 21 -13.38 -16.34 -0.57
C ALA A 21 -14.81 -15.97 -0.15
N GLY A 22 -14.97 -15.20 0.93
CA GLY A 22 -16.26 -14.79 1.51
C GLY A 22 -16.96 -13.62 0.81
N VAL A 23 -16.45 -13.13 -0.32
CA VAL A 23 -17.02 -11.98 -1.03
C VAL A 23 -18.32 -12.40 -1.73
N ASP A 24 -19.42 -11.73 -1.39
CA ASP A 24 -20.67 -11.86 -2.12
C ASP A 24 -20.50 -11.34 -3.57
N LYS A 25 -21.15 -11.99 -4.54
CA LYS A 25 -21.05 -11.66 -5.98
C LYS A 25 -21.43 -10.20 -6.26
N ASP A 26 -22.16 -9.57 -5.36
CA ASP A 26 -22.68 -8.22 -5.47
C ASP A 26 -21.68 -7.13 -4.98
N ARG A 27 -20.43 -7.48 -4.61
CA ARG A 27 -19.38 -6.54 -4.15
C ARG A 27 -19.83 -5.62 -2.99
N GLN A 28 -20.75 -6.09 -2.14
CA GLN A 28 -21.16 -5.32 -0.96
C GLN A 28 -20.03 -5.21 0.06
N PRO A 29 -19.96 -4.11 0.84
CA PRO A 29 -18.96 -3.97 1.88
C PRO A 29 -19.05 -5.09 2.93
N ILE A 30 -17.93 -5.71 3.27
CA ILE A 30 -17.86 -6.62 4.42
C ILE A 30 -18.12 -5.81 5.70
N ALA A 31 -19.22 -6.12 6.38
CA ALA A 31 -19.62 -5.55 7.66
C ALA A 31 -19.51 -6.57 8.83
N ASP A 32 -18.48 -7.42 8.77
CA ASP A 32 -18.19 -8.44 9.79
C ASP A 32 -17.11 -7.93 10.76
N ALA A 33 -17.48 -7.79 12.04
CA ALA A 33 -16.60 -7.27 13.09
C ALA A 33 -15.33 -8.13 13.31
N ASP A 34 -15.38 -9.44 13.08
CA ASP A 34 -14.24 -10.34 13.21
C ASP A 34 -13.28 -10.16 12.01
N ALA A 35 -13.82 -9.96 10.80
CA ALA A 35 -13.01 -9.59 9.63
C ALA A 35 -12.33 -8.23 9.82
N GLU A 36 -13.07 -7.21 10.29
CA GLU A 36 -12.51 -5.88 10.57
C GLU A 36 -11.39 -5.93 11.62
N ALA A 37 -11.52 -6.82 12.61
CA ALA A 37 -10.50 -7.03 13.62
C ALA A 37 -9.24 -7.68 13.03
N VAL A 38 -9.36 -8.66 12.12
CA VAL A 38 -8.22 -9.25 11.39
C VAL A 38 -7.50 -8.19 10.58
N ALA A 39 -8.23 -7.38 9.80
CA ALA A 39 -7.63 -6.33 8.98
C ALA A 39 -6.94 -5.27 9.84
N SER A 40 -7.55 -4.87 10.96
CA SER A 40 -6.95 -3.94 11.93
C SER A 40 -5.66 -4.50 12.54
N GLU A 41 -5.67 -5.75 12.99
CA GLU A 41 -4.47 -6.40 13.55
C GLU A 41 -3.37 -6.54 12.49
N THR A 42 -3.73 -6.88 11.25
CA THR A 42 -2.80 -6.92 10.12
C THR A 42 -2.11 -5.57 9.94
N MET A 43 -2.87 -4.47 9.90
CA MET A 43 -2.33 -3.13 9.63
C MET A 43 -1.57 -2.51 10.81
N ARG A 44 -1.87 -2.91 12.06
CA ARG A 44 -1.02 -2.59 13.21
C ARG A 44 0.37 -3.21 13.09
N ARG A 45 0.45 -4.47 12.64
CA ARG A 45 1.73 -5.15 12.38
C ARG A 45 2.48 -4.53 11.21
N VAL A 46 1.77 -4.14 10.15
CA VAL A 46 2.32 -3.37 9.02
C VAL A 46 2.99 -2.09 9.53
N ARG A 47 2.30 -1.29 10.35
CA ARG A 47 2.88 -0.07 10.95
C ARG A 47 4.13 -0.37 11.77
N ALA A 48 4.06 -1.32 12.70
CA ALA A 48 5.21 -1.69 13.53
C ALA A 48 6.42 -2.16 12.69
N ASN A 49 6.16 -2.86 11.58
CA ASN A 49 7.21 -3.28 10.64
C ASN A 49 7.83 -2.08 9.91
N ILE A 50 7.01 -1.13 9.45
CA ILE A 50 7.49 0.11 8.81
C ILE A 50 8.33 0.93 9.80
N GLU A 51 7.86 1.11 11.05
CA GLU A 51 8.60 1.80 12.10
C GLU A 51 9.96 1.14 12.37
N THR A 52 9.98 -0.20 12.40
CA THR A 52 11.22 -0.98 12.58
C THR A 52 12.19 -0.81 11.41
N ILE A 53 11.71 -0.89 10.17
CA ILE A 53 12.53 -0.70 8.96
C ILE A 53 13.07 0.74 8.92
N ALA A 54 12.21 1.73 9.16
CA ALA A 54 12.58 3.14 9.15
C ALA A 54 13.69 3.43 10.18
N ALA A 55 13.55 2.93 11.41
CA ALA A 55 14.57 3.10 12.44
C ALA A 55 15.91 2.46 12.05
N ARG A 56 15.89 1.29 11.40
CA ARG A 56 17.10 0.62 10.91
C ARG A 56 17.77 1.38 9.78
N LEU A 57 17.00 1.87 8.81
CA LEU A 57 17.49 2.73 7.73
C LEU A 57 18.12 4.01 8.29
N SER A 58 17.47 4.70 9.22
CA SER A 58 18.04 5.89 9.86
C SER A 58 19.39 5.61 10.54
N ALA A 59 19.55 4.42 11.12
CA ALA A 59 20.80 4.02 11.77
C ALA A 59 21.98 3.81 10.79
N THR A 60 21.73 3.64 9.49
CA THR A 60 22.77 3.49 8.46
C THR A 60 23.12 4.80 7.77
N GLY A 61 22.48 5.92 8.14
CA GLY A 61 22.62 7.19 7.43
C GLY A 61 21.78 7.27 6.16
N TYR A 62 20.72 6.46 6.04
CA TYR A 62 19.75 6.57 4.94
C TYR A 62 19.07 7.93 4.94
N GLU A 63 19.00 8.56 3.77
CA GLU A 63 18.38 9.85 3.55
C GLU A 63 16.98 9.64 2.99
N PHE A 64 15.94 9.89 3.78
CA PHE A 64 14.54 9.83 3.33
C PHE A 64 14.14 11.09 2.58
N GLY A 65 13.10 10.97 1.74
CA GLY A 65 12.48 12.14 1.07
C GLY A 65 13.25 12.63 -0.16
N VAL A 66 14.20 11.82 -0.63
CA VAL A 66 14.93 12.02 -1.88
C VAL A 66 14.74 10.79 -2.76
N TYR A 67 14.93 10.94 -4.06
CA TYR A 67 15.06 9.81 -4.96
C TYR A 67 16.41 9.10 -4.76
N PRO A 68 16.60 7.88 -5.28
CA PRO A 68 17.87 7.16 -5.19
C PRO A 68 19.07 7.90 -5.78
N ASP A 69 18.85 8.80 -6.75
CA ASP A 69 19.88 9.67 -7.34
C ASP A 69 20.26 10.87 -6.43
N GLY A 70 19.49 11.10 -5.36
CA GLY A 70 19.69 12.18 -4.39
C GLY A 70 18.91 13.45 -4.69
N GLU A 71 18.16 13.51 -5.80
CA GLU A 71 17.29 14.64 -6.08
C GLU A 71 16.09 14.66 -5.10
N PRO A 72 15.61 15.84 -4.69
CA PRO A 72 14.48 15.93 -3.77
C PRO A 72 13.18 15.47 -4.45
N ILE A 73 12.35 14.76 -3.70
CA ILE A 73 10.98 14.48 -4.13
C ILE A 73 10.21 15.81 -4.13
N PRO A 74 9.51 16.18 -5.22
CA PRO A 74 8.99 17.55 -5.40
C PRO A 74 7.76 17.89 -4.55
N PHE A 75 7.36 17.00 -3.64
CA PHE A 75 6.21 17.15 -2.76
C PHE A 75 6.51 16.53 -1.39
N SER A 76 5.74 16.94 -0.38
CA SER A 76 5.93 16.49 0.99
C SER A 76 5.59 15.00 1.12
N VAL A 77 6.59 14.20 1.46
CA VAL A 77 6.42 12.78 1.77
C VAL A 77 6.86 12.54 3.21
N ALA A 78 6.06 11.79 3.95
CA ALA A 78 6.39 11.36 5.30
C ALA A 78 6.70 9.86 5.30
N THR A 79 7.66 9.43 6.12
CA THR A 79 7.97 8.01 6.27
C THR A 79 6.77 7.22 6.77
N LEU A 80 5.95 7.82 7.63
CA LEU A 80 4.64 7.33 8.03
C LEU A 80 3.62 8.46 7.95
N GLY A 81 2.44 8.13 7.42
CA GLY A 81 1.33 9.05 7.31
C GLY A 81 0.71 9.37 8.67
N ASP A 82 0.03 10.51 8.72
CA ASP A 82 -0.80 10.87 9.86
C ASP A 82 -2.05 9.99 9.89
N THR A 83 -2.39 9.50 11.07
CA THR A 83 -3.62 8.74 11.32
C THR A 83 -4.70 9.58 11.98
N ASP A 84 -4.42 10.85 12.29
CA ASP A 84 -5.41 11.79 12.75
C ASP A 84 -6.48 12.00 11.66
N ALA A 85 -7.74 12.06 12.10
CA ALA A 85 -8.90 12.11 11.23
C ALA A 85 -8.99 10.98 10.18
N ALA A 86 -8.24 9.88 10.31
CA ALA A 86 -8.26 8.79 9.32
C ALA A 86 -9.66 8.19 9.14
N ASP A 87 -10.46 8.10 10.21
CA ASP A 87 -11.85 7.66 10.14
C ASP A 87 -12.75 8.62 9.34
N ASP A 88 -12.51 9.94 9.46
CA ASP A 88 -13.25 10.95 8.74
C ASP A 88 -12.86 10.96 7.26
N LYS A 89 -11.56 10.91 6.96
CA LYS A 89 -11.04 10.81 5.59
C LYS A 89 -11.49 9.54 4.89
N THR A 90 -11.38 8.38 5.55
CA THR A 90 -11.83 7.09 4.97
C THR A 90 -13.33 7.09 4.72
N ARG A 91 -14.13 7.71 5.61
CA ARG A 91 -15.57 7.85 5.44
C ARG A 91 -15.90 8.77 4.27
N ALA A 92 -15.25 9.93 4.16
CA ALA A 92 -15.43 10.85 3.04
C ALA A 92 -15.05 10.17 1.71
N PHE A 93 -13.92 9.46 1.69
CA PHE A 93 -13.49 8.70 0.53
C PHE A 93 -14.52 7.63 0.13
N THR A 94 -15.02 6.85 1.10
CA THR A 94 -16.06 5.84 0.85
C THR A 94 -17.37 6.46 0.33
N GLN A 95 -17.74 7.66 0.81
CA GLN A 95 -18.92 8.38 0.33
C GLN A 95 -18.77 8.87 -1.11
N LEU A 96 -17.55 9.25 -1.49
CA LEU A 96 -17.23 9.73 -2.82
C LEU A 96 -17.21 8.59 -3.85
N VAL A 97 -16.44 7.52 -3.60
CA VAL A 97 -16.14 6.50 -4.62
C VAL A 97 -16.88 5.18 -4.42
N GLY A 98 -17.65 5.06 -3.34
CA GLY A 98 -18.34 3.83 -2.96
C GLY A 98 -17.49 2.90 -2.08
N ALA A 99 -17.80 1.60 -2.11
CA ALA A 99 -17.17 0.62 -1.22
C ALA A 99 -15.64 0.58 -1.40
N LEU A 100 -14.92 0.53 -0.28
CA LEU A 100 -13.46 0.35 -0.23
C LEU A 100 -13.10 -1.04 0.29
N PRO A 101 -12.00 -1.65 -0.19
CA PRO A 101 -11.51 -2.90 0.35
C PRO A 101 -11.24 -2.78 1.85
N LEU A 102 -11.51 -3.84 2.60
CA LEU A 102 -11.29 -3.82 4.05
C LEU A 102 -9.81 -3.57 4.40
N SER A 103 -8.89 -4.15 3.64
CA SER A 103 -7.45 -3.91 3.76
C SER A 103 -7.09 -2.42 3.63
N LEU A 104 -7.65 -1.73 2.63
CA LEU A 104 -7.37 -0.31 2.37
C LEU A 104 -7.93 0.60 3.49
N ARG A 105 -9.17 0.33 3.93
CA ARG A 105 -9.78 1.03 5.08
C ARG A 105 -8.92 0.88 6.34
N ALA A 106 -8.49 -0.34 6.64
CA ALA A 106 -7.65 -0.62 7.80
C ALA A 106 -6.25 -0.01 7.66
N PHE A 107 -5.69 0.02 6.44
CA PHE A 107 -4.39 0.60 6.17
C PHE A 107 -4.39 2.09 6.50
N TYR A 108 -5.33 2.86 5.95
CA TYR A 108 -5.37 4.30 6.23
C TYR A 108 -5.68 4.61 7.69
N ARG A 109 -6.51 3.79 8.35
CA ARG A 109 -6.78 3.94 9.78
C ARG A 109 -5.55 3.74 10.67
N HIS A 110 -4.74 2.72 10.39
CA HIS A 110 -3.65 2.33 11.30
C HIS A 110 -2.28 2.81 10.84
N VAL A 111 -2.06 2.99 9.54
CA VAL A 111 -0.77 3.35 8.91
C VAL A 111 -0.80 4.79 8.37
N GLY A 112 -1.92 5.23 7.80
CA GLY A 112 -2.09 6.59 7.25
C GLY A 112 -1.41 6.83 5.91
N GLY A 113 -0.24 6.24 5.69
CA GLY A 113 0.60 6.35 4.49
C GLY A 113 2.02 5.90 4.80
N VAL A 114 2.86 5.70 3.79
CA VAL A 114 4.29 5.37 3.96
C VAL A 114 5.06 5.82 2.75
N CYS A 115 6.27 6.34 2.96
CA CYS A 115 7.24 6.56 1.90
C CYS A 115 8.62 6.15 2.41
N LEU A 116 9.13 5.03 1.91
CA LEU A 116 10.51 4.57 2.16
C LEU A 116 11.47 5.01 1.06
N ALA A 117 11.06 5.87 0.12
CA ALA A 117 11.96 6.40 -0.90
C ALA A 117 13.06 7.25 -0.26
N GLY A 118 14.26 7.07 -0.79
CA GLY A 118 15.46 7.65 -0.23
C GLY A 118 16.72 7.12 -0.87
N ARG A 119 17.85 7.59 -0.35
CA ARG A 119 19.19 7.27 -0.83
C ARG A 119 20.03 6.68 0.29
N TYR A 120 20.81 5.65 -0.04
CA TYR A 120 21.75 5.04 0.88
C TYR A 120 23.07 5.84 0.90
N GLY A 121 23.59 6.10 2.10
CA GLY A 121 24.62 7.13 2.34
C GLY A 121 26.07 6.79 1.96
N ASP A 122 26.36 5.59 1.45
CA ASP A 122 27.72 5.15 1.08
C ASP A 122 28.03 5.23 -0.41
N GLY A 123 27.11 5.78 -1.21
CA GLY A 123 27.24 5.89 -2.67
C GLY A 123 26.68 4.67 -3.43
N GLU A 124 26.16 3.65 -2.75
CA GLU A 124 25.32 2.63 -3.37
C GLU A 124 23.96 3.24 -3.76
N THR A 125 23.65 3.23 -5.04
CA THR A 125 22.32 3.64 -5.52
C THR A 125 21.41 2.42 -5.51
N TRP A 126 20.39 2.44 -4.66
CA TRP A 126 19.31 1.44 -4.65
C TRP A 126 18.31 1.73 -5.77
N GLN A 127 18.81 1.95 -6.98
CA GLN A 127 18.00 2.14 -8.17
C GLN A 127 17.29 0.83 -8.50
N GLY A 128 16.02 0.90 -8.84
CA GLY A 128 15.17 -0.26 -9.13
C GLY A 128 14.73 -1.00 -7.87
N ALA A 129 14.99 -0.46 -6.67
CA ALA A 129 14.63 -1.11 -5.40
C ALA A 129 13.12 -1.04 -5.11
N ASP A 130 12.38 -0.18 -5.83
CA ASP A 130 10.92 -0.05 -5.77
C ASP A 130 10.44 0.13 -4.31
N ALA A 131 10.96 1.14 -3.63
CA ALA A 131 10.69 1.36 -2.21
C ALA A 131 9.18 1.37 -1.89
N LEU A 132 8.81 0.81 -0.74
CA LEU A 132 7.42 0.80 -0.28
C LEU A 132 6.93 2.24 -0.14
N TRP A 133 5.90 2.53 -0.93
CA TRP A 133 5.27 3.83 -1.02
C TRP A 133 3.77 3.59 -1.08
N VAL A 134 3.02 4.23 -0.19
CA VAL A 134 1.56 4.37 -0.25
C VAL A 134 1.25 5.79 0.20
N GLU A 135 0.68 6.58 -0.70
CA GLU A 135 0.38 7.98 -0.45
C GLU A 135 -0.71 8.13 0.62
N PRO A 136 -0.61 9.15 1.50
CA PRO A 136 -1.69 9.48 2.42
C PRO A 136 -2.98 9.84 1.69
N LEU A 137 -4.13 9.64 2.36
CA LEU A 137 -5.39 10.13 1.82
C LEU A 137 -5.43 11.67 1.81
N ASP A 138 -5.42 12.21 0.60
CA ASP A 138 -5.81 13.58 0.27
C ASP A 138 -7.20 13.54 -0.39
N THR A 139 -8.23 13.85 0.39
CA THR A 139 -9.62 13.76 -0.09
C THR A 139 -9.97 14.79 -1.15
N ASP A 140 -9.27 15.92 -1.17
CA ASP A 140 -9.53 16.98 -2.16
C ASP A 140 -8.94 16.57 -3.50
N TYR A 141 -7.69 16.09 -3.51
CA TYR A 141 -7.06 15.53 -4.71
C TYR A 141 -7.84 14.33 -5.26
N ILE A 142 -8.27 13.41 -4.40
CA ILE A 142 -9.08 12.26 -4.83
C ILE A 142 -10.42 12.71 -5.42
N ALA A 143 -11.05 13.75 -4.88
CA ALA A 143 -12.30 14.29 -5.41
C ALA A 143 -12.12 14.88 -6.82
N GLU A 144 -11.01 15.57 -7.07
CA GLU A 144 -10.64 16.06 -8.40
C GLU A 144 -10.45 14.91 -9.39
N GLN A 145 -9.63 13.92 -9.03
CA GLN A 145 -9.38 12.74 -9.88
C GLN A 145 -10.68 11.96 -10.19
N PHE A 146 -11.57 11.82 -9.19
CA PHE A 146 -12.85 11.14 -9.38
C PHE A 146 -13.78 11.93 -10.31
N ALA A 147 -13.86 13.25 -10.15
CA ALA A 147 -14.66 14.11 -11.02
C ALA A 147 -14.16 14.07 -12.47
N ASP A 148 -12.84 14.05 -12.68
CA ASP A 148 -12.25 13.89 -14.01
C ASP A 148 -12.60 12.54 -14.65
N TRP A 149 -12.59 11.45 -13.86
CA TRP A 149 -13.08 10.15 -14.32
C TRP A 149 -14.57 10.19 -14.68
N GLU A 150 -15.43 10.80 -13.86
CA GLU A 150 -16.86 10.95 -14.17
C GLU A 150 -17.10 11.75 -15.46
N ASN A 151 -16.35 12.83 -15.67
CA ASN A 151 -16.41 13.63 -16.90
C ASN A 151 -16.01 12.80 -18.12
N ASN A 152 -14.93 12.02 -18.01
CA ASN A 152 -14.49 11.14 -19.09
C ASN A 152 -15.52 10.03 -19.36
N VAL A 153 -16.17 9.48 -18.32
CA VAL A 153 -17.27 8.50 -18.48
C VAL A 153 -18.45 9.14 -19.23
N ALA A 154 -18.77 10.40 -18.94
CA ALA A 154 -19.84 11.12 -19.62
C ALA A 154 -19.51 11.43 -21.09
N GLU A 155 -18.24 11.67 -21.42
CA GLU A 155 -17.77 11.98 -22.78
C GLU A 155 -17.57 10.71 -23.65
N TYR A 156 -16.89 9.71 -23.09
CA TYR A 156 -16.42 8.52 -23.84
C TYR A 156 -17.21 7.24 -23.54
N GLY A 157 -17.98 7.22 -22.46
CA GLY A 157 -18.80 6.08 -22.04
C GLY A 157 -18.10 5.15 -21.04
N ALA A 158 -18.90 4.53 -20.17
CA ALA A 158 -18.41 3.68 -19.08
C ALA A 158 -17.70 2.39 -19.55
N GLU A 159 -18.05 1.87 -20.73
CA GLU A 159 -17.38 0.68 -21.28
C GLU A 159 -15.93 0.97 -21.68
N GLU A 160 -15.67 2.16 -22.23
CA GLU A 160 -14.33 2.61 -22.62
C GLU A 160 -13.49 3.01 -21.40
N MET A 161 -14.10 3.75 -20.47
CA MET A 161 -13.38 4.28 -19.32
C MET A 161 -13.13 3.27 -18.21
N GLY A 162 -13.96 2.22 -18.11
CA GLY A 162 -13.86 1.24 -17.03
C GLY A 162 -14.17 1.82 -15.65
N ALA A 163 -13.74 1.10 -14.60
CA ALA A 163 -13.90 1.52 -13.21
C ALA A 163 -12.94 2.66 -12.84
N PHE A 164 -13.24 3.40 -11.78
CA PHE A 164 -12.33 4.42 -11.27
C PHE A 164 -11.06 3.76 -10.72
N MET A 165 -9.89 4.18 -11.22
CA MET A 165 -8.60 3.71 -10.73
C MET A 165 -8.11 4.62 -9.61
N PHE A 166 -8.11 4.11 -8.38
CA PHE A 166 -7.48 4.81 -7.26
C PHE A 166 -5.98 4.52 -7.23
N GLU A 167 -5.21 5.48 -7.73
CA GLU A 167 -3.75 5.46 -7.74
C GLU A 167 -3.23 5.79 -6.34
N PHE A 168 -2.61 4.81 -5.67
CA PHE A 168 -2.16 4.98 -4.27
C PHE A 168 -0.65 5.12 -4.14
N ALA A 169 0.11 4.86 -5.21
CA ALA A 169 1.56 5.01 -5.21
C ALA A 169 2.10 5.19 -6.63
N PRO A 170 3.22 5.91 -6.80
CA PRO A 170 3.95 5.93 -8.07
C PRO A 170 4.37 4.51 -8.50
N ASP A 171 4.62 4.31 -9.79
CA ASP A 171 5.26 3.08 -10.26
C ASP A 171 6.75 3.01 -9.87
N ASP A 172 7.38 1.86 -10.14
CA ASP A 172 8.78 1.59 -9.81
C ASP A 172 9.78 2.52 -10.50
N LEU A 173 9.49 3.02 -11.71
CA LEU A 173 10.37 3.95 -12.44
C LEU A 173 10.26 5.36 -11.85
N HIS A 174 9.05 5.82 -11.54
CA HIS A 174 8.87 7.14 -10.91
C HIS A 174 9.51 7.19 -9.52
N LYS A 175 9.55 6.08 -8.78
CA LYS A 175 10.30 5.97 -7.51
C LYS A 175 11.82 6.11 -7.68
N ASP A 176 12.33 5.92 -8.89
CA ASP A 176 13.73 6.11 -9.27
C ASP A 176 13.99 7.46 -9.96
N ASN A 177 13.05 8.41 -9.93
CA ASN A 177 13.12 9.69 -10.66
C ASN A 177 13.17 9.52 -12.19
N ILE A 178 12.60 8.43 -12.71
CA ILE A 178 12.52 8.15 -14.14
C ILE A 178 11.07 8.32 -14.58
N SER A 179 10.84 8.96 -15.73
CA SER A 179 9.51 9.00 -16.34
C SER A 179 8.99 7.57 -16.51
N GLY A 180 7.94 7.25 -15.79
CA GLY A 180 7.45 5.89 -15.61
C GLY A 180 6.17 5.55 -16.37
N GLY A 181 5.55 4.46 -15.92
CA GLY A 181 4.30 3.93 -16.42
C GLY A 181 3.08 4.49 -15.68
N ALA A 182 1.99 3.71 -15.68
CA ALA A 182 0.83 4.03 -14.87
C ALA A 182 1.11 3.74 -13.39
N PRO A 183 0.67 4.59 -12.45
CA PRO A 183 0.85 4.38 -11.02
C PRO A 183 0.26 3.06 -10.52
N TYR A 184 0.74 2.58 -9.38
CA TYR A 184 0.12 1.44 -8.69
C TYR A 184 -1.24 1.86 -8.15
N GLY A 185 -2.26 1.05 -8.42
CA GLY A 185 -3.63 1.44 -8.12
C GLY A 185 -4.57 0.29 -7.82
N ILE A 186 -5.77 0.63 -7.38
CA ILE A 186 -6.87 -0.29 -7.11
C ILE A 186 -8.11 0.21 -7.83
N GLU A 187 -8.79 -0.67 -8.56
CA GLU A 187 -10.11 -0.37 -9.14
C GLU A 187 -11.18 -0.26 -8.05
N LEU A 188 -11.93 0.84 -8.07
CA LEU A 188 -13.02 1.15 -7.14
C LEU A 188 -14.34 1.41 -7.88
N PRO A 189 -15.50 1.13 -7.24
CA PRO A 189 -15.66 0.57 -5.90
C PRO A 189 -15.33 -0.92 -5.79
N GLN A 190 -14.86 -1.33 -4.61
CA GLN A 190 -14.54 -2.71 -4.27
C GLN A 190 -14.90 -3.03 -2.81
N GLY A 191 -15.91 -3.89 -2.60
CA GLY A 191 -16.37 -4.29 -1.25
C GLY A 191 -15.66 -5.49 -0.64
N ALA A 192 -14.73 -6.13 -1.36
CA ALA A 192 -13.99 -7.30 -0.90
C ALA A 192 -13.09 -7.04 0.32
N ALA A 193 -12.58 -8.12 0.93
CA ALA A 193 -11.63 -8.00 2.02
C ALA A 193 -10.30 -7.37 1.58
N ASP A 194 -9.88 -7.66 0.35
CA ASP A 194 -8.67 -7.12 -0.25
C ASP A 194 -8.89 -6.89 -1.76
N ALA A 195 -7.97 -6.17 -2.39
CA ALA A 195 -8.05 -5.81 -3.81
C ALA A 195 -6.78 -6.17 -4.56
N PHE A 196 -6.92 -6.47 -5.85
CA PHE A 196 -5.80 -6.59 -6.77
C PHE A 196 -5.11 -5.23 -6.95
N VAL A 197 -3.78 -5.23 -6.96
CA VAL A 197 -2.97 -4.03 -7.24
C VAL A 197 -2.68 -3.97 -8.73
N ALA A 198 -3.34 -3.07 -9.44
CA ALA A 198 -3.09 -2.79 -10.84
C ALA A 198 -1.72 -2.12 -11.05
N ASN A 199 -1.13 -2.37 -12.22
CA ASN A 199 0.18 -1.85 -12.67
C ASN A 199 1.39 -2.26 -11.84
N GLU A 200 1.19 -2.95 -10.73
CA GLU A 200 2.23 -3.56 -9.91
C GLU A 200 2.60 -4.94 -10.49
N TRP A 201 3.90 -5.20 -10.62
CA TRP A 201 4.44 -6.27 -11.46
C TRP A 201 4.41 -7.66 -10.82
N HIS A 202 4.17 -7.79 -9.51
CA HIS A 202 3.97 -9.10 -8.87
C HIS A 202 2.58 -9.69 -9.16
N GLY A 203 1.62 -8.87 -9.60
CA GLY A 203 0.28 -9.33 -9.97
C GLY A 203 -0.46 -9.95 -8.78
N THR A 204 -0.58 -9.19 -7.69
CA THR A 204 -1.07 -9.70 -6.41
C THR A 204 -2.10 -8.78 -5.73
N THR A 205 -2.56 -9.17 -4.55
CA THR A 205 -3.48 -8.36 -3.73
C THR A 205 -2.72 -7.40 -2.82
N PHE A 206 -3.36 -6.34 -2.33
CA PHE A 206 -2.67 -5.32 -1.54
C PHE A 206 -2.00 -5.86 -0.26
N VAL A 207 -2.62 -6.79 0.47
CA VAL A 207 -1.97 -7.43 1.63
C VAL A 207 -0.81 -8.32 1.21
N ASP A 208 -0.93 -9.06 0.11
CA ASP A 208 0.17 -9.85 -0.40
C ASP A 208 1.32 -8.98 -0.95
N TYR A 209 1.02 -7.82 -1.53
CA TYR A 209 2.01 -6.81 -1.91
C TYR A 209 2.80 -6.35 -0.67
N LEU A 210 2.11 -6.00 0.43
CA LEU A 210 2.79 -5.65 1.69
C LEU A 210 3.66 -6.79 2.24
N ARG A 211 3.19 -8.05 2.15
CA ARG A 211 4.00 -9.23 2.53
C ARG A 211 5.27 -9.35 1.69
N ILE A 212 5.19 -9.05 0.39
CA ILE A 212 6.34 -9.03 -0.51
C ILE A 212 7.28 -7.90 -0.13
N CYS A 213 6.79 -6.68 0.08
CA CYS A 213 7.61 -5.56 0.53
C CYS A 213 8.38 -5.92 1.81
N PHE A 214 7.73 -6.47 2.84
CA PHE A 214 8.41 -6.84 4.08
C PHE A 214 9.36 -8.04 3.95
N ARG A 215 9.10 -8.96 3.02
CA ARG A 215 10.08 -10.01 2.68
C ARG A 215 11.38 -9.41 2.17
N TRP A 216 11.32 -8.25 1.55
CA TRP A 216 12.45 -7.52 1.00
C TRP A 216 12.76 -6.23 1.79
N GLY A 217 12.43 -6.20 3.09
CA GLY A 217 12.82 -5.09 3.96
C GLY A 217 12.26 -3.72 3.57
N GLY A 218 11.15 -3.69 2.81
CA GLY A 218 10.55 -2.48 2.26
C GLY A 218 10.92 -2.21 0.79
N PHE A 219 11.73 -3.04 0.15
CA PHE A 219 12.29 -2.79 -1.18
C PHE A 219 12.08 -4.00 -2.13
N PRO A 220 10.82 -4.26 -2.55
CA PRO A 220 10.46 -5.41 -3.37
C PRO A 220 11.21 -5.52 -4.71
N GLY A 221 11.76 -4.42 -5.24
CA GLY A 221 12.50 -4.41 -6.50
C GLY A 221 13.71 -5.34 -6.53
N PHE A 222 14.36 -5.57 -5.38
CA PHE A 222 15.46 -6.55 -5.26
C PHE A 222 15.05 -7.99 -5.59
N ALA A 223 13.75 -8.30 -5.60
CA ALA A 223 13.26 -9.61 -6.04
C ALA A 223 13.56 -9.89 -7.53
N ARG A 224 13.74 -8.86 -8.36
CA ARG A 224 14.07 -9.00 -9.79
C ARG A 224 15.50 -9.50 -10.02
N GLU A 225 16.42 -9.11 -9.15
CA GLU A 225 17.83 -9.50 -9.24
C GLU A 225 18.08 -10.91 -8.71
N GLY A 226 17.14 -11.47 -7.95
CA GLY A 226 17.22 -12.83 -7.40
C GLY A 226 18.26 -13.01 -6.29
N SER A 227 18.94 -11.95 -5.87
CA SER A 227 19.88 -11.95 -4.75
C SER A 227 19.43 -10.97 -3.67
N MET A 228 19.56 -11.34 -2.40
CA MET A 228 19.17 -10.49 -1.27
C MET A 228 20.41 -9.78 -0.74
N PRO A 229 20.51 -8.44 -0.88
CA PRO A 229 21.60 -7.69 -0.29
C PRO A 229 21.67 -7.89 1.23
N PRO A 230 22.87 -7.91 1.85
CA PRO A 230 23.01 -8.04 3.30
C PRO A 230 22.20 -6.99 4.08
N GLN A 231 22.08 -5.78 3.54
CA GLN A 231 21.29 -4.69 4.09
C GLN A 231 19.81 -5.10 4.21
N ILE A 232 19.25 -5.73 3.18
CA ILE A 232 17.87 -6.23 3.20
C ILE A 232 17.66 -7.30 4.27
N ALA A 233 18.64 -8.18 4.50
CA ALA A 233 18.57 -9.18 5.55
C ALA A 233 18.42 -8.55 6.95
N VAL A 234 19.15 -7.46 7.21
CA VAL A 234 19.04 -6.67 8.45
C VAL A 234 17.67 -5.98 8.54
N LEU A 235 17.21 -5.35 7.45
CA LEU A 235 15.93 -4.62 7.44
C LEU A 235 14.74 -5.53 7.75
N ARG A 236 14.74 -6.77 7.24
CA ARG A 236 13.64 -7.72 7.43
C ARG A 236 13.72 -8.57 8.69
N GLU A 237 14.78 -8.43 9.48
CA GLU A 237 15.01 -9.31 10.63
C GLU A 237 13.89 -9.13 11.68
N SER A 238 13.28 -10.23 12.10
CA SER A 238 12.26 -10.26 13.17
C SER A 238 11.05 -9.34 12.94
N LEU A 239 10.71 -9.03 11.67
CA LEU A 239 9.45 -8.36 11.35
C LEU A 239 8.25 -9.23 11.75
N LEU A 240 7.18 -8.59 12.21
CA LEU A 240 5.94 -9.25 12.58
C LEU A 240 5.29 -9.88 11.33
N PRO A 241 4.85 -11.14 11.40
CA PRO A 241 4.20 -11.80 10.27
C PRO A 241 2.80 -11.20 10.05
N ILE A 242 2.44 -11.02 8.78
CA ILE A 242 1.14 -10.51 8.35
C ILE A 242 0.44 -11.40 7.35
#